data_AF-A0A2E3Q0J3-F1
#
_entry.id   AF-A0A2E3Q0J3-F1
#
_cell.length_a   1.000
_cell.length_b   1.000
_cell.length_c   1.000
_cell.angle_alpha   90.00
_cell.angle_beta   90.00
_cell.angle_gamma   90.00
#
_symmetry.space_group_name_H-M   'P 1'
#
loop_
_entity.id
_entity.type
_entity.pdbx_description
1 polymer ?
#
loop_
_entity_poly.entity_id
_entity_poly.type
_entity_poly.pdbx_seq_one_letter_code
_entity_poly.pdbx_strand_id
1 'polypeptide(L)'
;MNTSVRLLTGILAASLASAASGGFSEYEVDGAGTFKVFLLAGQSNMEGHAVVDLDHPDHYNGGRGNLERTLDSDSDLARRFAGLRDEDGDWTVRDDVWCWYRPGKGPLKAGPLSIGFAVYEGRHHFGPELGIGRVLGDDIDAPVLLVKTAWGGKSLQVDFRPPSLDGETGPFYRRMLKEYQEGVADARRRFPQLEGLEPELAGFFWFQGWNDMVDREATEAYPDNLEALAADVRDALGSPDLPIVVGETGNAGHETFRRKQAEGTSRIPPPSAFVETRAFLRKPEDSPNQGHGHHWFGNAESYALVGEALGVAMRDLLRGSPDREGLENRPES
;
A
#
# COMPACT_ATOMS: atom_id res chain seq x y z
N MET A 1 -42.81 -22.31 75.26
CA MET A 1 -43.80 -21.38 74.68
C MET A 1 -43.31 -20.96 73.31
N ASN A 2 -44.13 -21.17 72.28
CA ASN A 2 -43.85 -20.90 70.87
C ASN A 2 -43.34 -19.48 70.63
N THR A 3 -42.32 -19.33 69.78
CA THR A 3 -42.43 -18.43 68.61
C THR A 3 -41.37 -18.78 67.56
N SER A 4 -41.84 -18.95 66.32
CA SER A 4 -41.05 -19.16 65.10
C SER A 4 -40.16 -17.96 64.77
N VAL A 5 -38.95 -18.19 64.25
CA VAL A 5 -38.19 -17.18 63.51
C VAL A 5 -37.70 -17.80 62.21
N ARG A 6 -38.13 -17.19 61.11
CA ARG A 6 -37.79 -17.50 59.72
C ARG A 6 -36.32 -17.15 59.46
N LEU A 7 -35.57 -18.06 58.83
CA LEU A 7 -34.32 -17.71 58.15
C LEU A 7 -34.68 -16.94 56.87
N LEU A 8 -34.34 -15.65 56.82
CA LEU A 8 -34.24 -14.90 55.57
C LEU A 8 -32.80 -15.01 55.06
N THR A 9 -32.67 -15.61 53.89
CA THR A 9 -31.48 -15.62 53.04
C THR A 9 -31.16 -14.18 52.60
N GLY A 10 -29.98 -13.68 52.96
CA GLY A 10 -29.47 -12.40 52.47
C GLY A 10 -28.98 -12.53 51.03
N ILE A 11 -29.55 -11.72 50.14
CA ILE A 11 -29.12 -11.58 48.74
C ILE A 11 -27.87 -10.68 48.73
N LEU A 12 -26.75 -11.23 48.28
CA LEU A 12 -25.56 -10.47 47.91
C LEU A 12 -25.74 -10.03 46.44
N ALA A 13 -26.02 -8.75 46.21
CA ALA A 13 -26.05 -8.17 44.88
C ALA A 13 -24.62 -7.94 44.39
N ALA A 14 -24.14 -8.79 43.48
CA ALA A 14 -22.97 -8.51 42.67
C ALA A 14 -23.41 -7.78 41.40
N SER A 15 -23.03 -6.51 41.28
CA SER A 15 -23.21 -5.71 40.06
C SER A 15 -22.23 -6.20 38.99
N LEU A 16 -22.74 -6.97 38.03
CA LEU A 16 -22.05 -7.32 36.79
C LEU A 16 -22.10 -6.12 35.85
N ALA A 17 -20.93 -5.58 35.51
CA ALA A 17 -20.77 -4.65 34.41
C ALA A 17 -21.01 -5.40 33.09
N SER A 18 -22.01 -4.97 32.33
CA SER A 18 -22.26 -5.42 30.97
C SER A 18 -21.20 -4.83 30.05
N ALA A 19 -20.27 -5.67 29.58
CA ALA A 19 -19.52 -5.37 28.38
C ALA A 19 -20.47 -5.59 27.19
N ALA A 20 -20.71 -4.53 26.43
CA ALA A 20 -21.44 -4.62 25.17
C ALA A 20 -20.56 -5.41 24.18
N SER A 21 -20.93 -6.66 23.95
CA SER A 21 -20.44 -7.43 22.81
C SER A 21 -21.07 -6.84 21.54
N GLY A 22 -20.32 -6.00 20.83
CA GLY A 22 -20.62 -5.70 19.44
C GLY A 22 -20.60 -7.01 18.66
N GLY A 23 -21.73 -7.34 18.02
CA GLY A 23 -21.88 -8.57 17.25
C GLY A 23 -20.93 -8.56 16.07
N PHE A 24 -20.02 -9.53 16.03
CA PHE A 24 -19.31 -9.89 14.81
C PHE A 24 -20.29 -10.61 13.91
N SER A 25 -20.43 -10.15 12.67
CA SER A 25 -21.13 -10.90 11.62
C SER A 25 -20.34 -12.18 11.37
N GLU A 26 -20.86 -13.33 11.81
CA GLU A 26 -20.38 -14.64 11.37
C GLU A 26 -20.67 -14.74 9.87
N TYR A 27 -19.63 -14.57 9.04
CA TYR A 27 -19.68 -14.98 7.66
C TYR A 27 -19.63 -16.52 7.63
N GLU A 28 -20.80 -17.17 7.53
CA GLU A 28 -20.87 -18.56 7.10
C GLU A 28 -20.46 -18.62 5.62
N VAL A 29 -19.30 -19.20 5.33
CA VAL A 29 -18.84 -19.46 3.96
C VAL A 29 -18.90 -20.96 3.69
N ASP A 30 -19.88 -21.37 2.89
CA ASP A 30 -19.97 -22.71 2.31
C ASP A 30 -19.13 -22.72 1.01
N GLY A 31 -17.99 -23.42 1.03
CA GLY A 31 -16.96 -23.43 -0.03
C GLY A 31 -15.66 -22.73 0.37
N ALA A 32 -14.50 -23.19 -0.12
CA ALA A 32 -13.21 -22.57 0.19
C ALA A 32 -13.14 -21.16 -0.44
N GLY A 33 -13.48 -20.13 0.34
CA GLY A 33 -13.41 -18.73 -0.08
C GLY A 33 -11.98 -18.30 -0.45
N THR A 34 -11.84 -17.16 -1.14
CA THR A 34 -10.54 -16.60 -1.49
C THR A 34 -10.25 -15.32 -0.74
N PHE A 35 -8.97 -14.99 -0.60
CA PHE A 35 -8.53 -13.64 -0.23
C PHE A 35 -7.63 -13.08 -1.32
N LYS A 36 -7.74 -11.77 -1.58
CA LYS A 36 -6.98 -11.10 -2.64
C LYS A 36 -5.59 -10.75 -2.14
N VAL A 37 -4.57 -11.02 -2.94
CA VAL A 37 -3.17 -10.69 -2.65
C VAL A 37 -2.67 -9.68 -3.67
N PHE A 38 -2.04 -8.61 -3.19
CA PHE A 38 -1.37 -7.62 -4.03
C PHE A 38 0.12 -7.57 -3.70
N LEU A 39 0.95 -7.67 -4.73
CA LEU A 39 2.40 -7.51 -4.60
C LEU A 39 2.77 -6.04 -4.81
N LEU A 40 3.31 -5.41 -3.76
CA LEU A 40 3.80 -4.03 -3.79
C LEU A 40 5.32 -4.04 -3.84
N ALA A 41 5.91 -3.80 -5.01
CA ALA A 41 7.35 -3.85 -5.21
C ALA A 41 7.95 -2.51 -5.65
N GLY A 42 9.24 -2.36 -5.36
CA GLY A 42 10.02 -1.24 -5.83
C GLY A 42 11.17 -0.90 -4.89
N GLN A 43 11.57 0.36 -4.89
CA GLN A 43 12.65 0.85 -4.04
C GLN A 43 12.13 1.64 -2.83
N SER A 44 12.97 2.48 -2.26
CA SER A 44 12.69 3.40 -1.14
C SER A 44 11.36 4.17 -1.19
N ASN A 45 10.91 4.63 -2.35
CA ASN A 45 9.58 5.26 -2.45
C ASN A 45 8.44 4.30 -2.11
N MET A 46 8.56 3.01 -2.44
CA MET A 46 7.61 2.01 -1.96
C MET A 46 7.83 1.72 -0.46
N GLU A 47 9.07 1.76 0.06
CA GLU A 47 9.35 1.47 1.49
C GLU A 47 8.57 2.34 2.47
N GLY A 48 8.28 3.59 2.10
CA GLY A 48 7.47 4.52 2.89
C GLY A 48 8.31 5.41 3.79
N HIS A 49 8.30 6.71 3.50
CA HIS A 49 9.04 7.76 4.20
C HIS A 49 8.15 8.94 4.62
N ALA A 50 6.83 8.83 4.41
CA ALA A 50 5.90 9.87 4.80
C ALA A 50 5.87 10.00 6.32
N VAL A 51 5.99 11.21 6.85
CA VAL A 51 6.01 11.46 8.30
C VAL A 51 4.58 11.59 8.81
N VAL A 52 4.25 10.87 9.89
CA VAL A 52 2.93 10.94 10.53
C VAL A 52 2.85 12.16 11.45
N ASP A 53 3.70 12.20 12.47
CA ASP A 53 3.55 13.05 13.66
C ASP A 53 4.82 13.81 14.06
N LEU A 54 6.00 13.34 13.64
CA LEU A 54 7.28 13.95 14.03
C LEU A 54 7.36 15.42 13.63
N ASP A 55 7.82 16.26 14.56
CA ASP A 55 7.75 17.71 14.40
C ASP A 55 8.94 18.50 14.97
N HIS A 56 10.07 17.85 15.29
CA HIS A 56 11.26 18.52 15.79
C HIS A 56 11.66 19.70 14.86
N PRO A 57 11.90 20.92 15.39
CA PRO A 57 12.10 22.12 14.57
C PRO A 57 13.24 21.97 13.55
N ASP A 58 14.35 21.34 13.95
CA ASP A 58 15.54 21.19 13.10
C ASP A 58 15.56 19.93 12.24
N HIS A 59 14.68 18.95 12.50
CA HIS A 59 14.74 17.63 11.85
C HIS A 59 13.50 17.29 11.04
N TYR A 60 12.36 17.88 11.38
CA TYR A 60 11.06 17.65 10.74
C TYR A 60 10.34 18.97 10.41
N ASN A 61 11.10 20.06 10.22
CA ASN A 61 10.59 21.35 9.80
C ASN A 61 9.42 21.86 10.67
N GLY A 62 9.51 21.63 11.97
CA GLY A 62 8.45 21.99 12.90
C GLY A 62 7.11 21.29 12.60
N GLY A 63 7.10 20.10 12.01
CA GLY A 63 5.91 19.29 11.68
C GLY A 63 5.21 19.68 10.38
N ARG A 64 5.75 20.61 9.57
CA ARG A 64 5.13 21.00 8.30
C ARG A 64 5.02 19.81 7.35
N GLY A 65 3.83 19.57 6.82
CA GLY A 65 3.57 18.50 5.86
C GLY A 65 3.59 17.09 6.45
N ASN A 66 3.60 16.94 7.79
CA ASN A 66 3.32 15.64 8.42
C ASN A 66 1.80 15.34 8.37
N LEU A 67 1.42 14.08 8.53
CA LEU A 67 0.03 13.65 8.36
C LEU A 67 -0.91 14.34 9.36
N GLU A 68 -0.52 14.42 10.63
CA GLU A 68 -1.34 15.04 11.69
C GLU A 68 -1.72 16.47 11.33
N ARG A 69 -0.71 17.31 11.07
CA ARG A 69 -0.95 18.72 10.77
C ARG A 69 -1.63 18.92 9.43
N THR A 70 -1.38 18.05 8.45
CA THR A 70 -2.04 18.12 7.14
C THR A 70 -3.55 17.90 7.30
N LEU A 71 -3.97 16.88 8.05
CA LEU A 71 -5.38 16.61 8.29
C LEU A 71 -6.04 17.68 9.18
N ASP A 72 -5.30 18.25 10.14
CA ASP A 72 -5.84 19.31 11.00
C ASP A 72 -6.02 20.66 10.28
N SER A 73 -5.21 20.92 9.24
CA SER A 73 -5.18 22.23 8.57
C SER A 73 -5.87 22.27 7.20
N ASP A 74 -6.12 21.13 6.57
CA ASP A 74 -6.78 21.03 5.26
C ASP A 74 -8.05 20.17 5.35
N SER A 75 -9.22 20.84 5.34
CA SER A 75 -10.52 20.18 5.45
C SER A 75 -10.87 19.30 4.24
N ASP A 76 -10.30 19.59 3.06
CA ASP A 76 -10.56 18.78 1.87
C ASP A 76 -9.77 17.48 1.91
N LEU A 77 -8.51 17.54 2.35
CA LEU A 77 -7.71 16.35 2.62
C LEU A 77 -8.27 15.53 3.79
N ALA A 78 -8.71 16.18 4.87
CA ALA A 78 -9.35 15.51 5.99
C ALA A 78 -10.59 14.72 5.55
N ARG A 79 -11.41 15.30 4.65
CA ARG A 79 -12.58 14.63 4.07
C ARG A 79 -12.20 13.50 3.12
N ARG A 80 -11.17 13.72 2.29
CA ARG A 80 -10.68 12.73 1.32
C ARG A 80 -10.12 11.49 2.01
N PHE A 81 -9.39 11.67 3.09
CA PHE A 81 -8.83 10.60 3.91
C PHE A 81 -9.64 10.36 5.18
N ALA A 82 -10.96 10.58 5.10
CA ALA A 82 -11.88 10.30 6.19
C ALA A 82 -11.73 8.85 6.68
N GLY A 83 -11.80 8.68 7.99
CA GLY A 83 -11.59 7.42 8.67
C GLY A 83 -10.12 7.04 8.86
N LEU A 84 -9.13 7.87 8.50
CA LEU A 84 -7.75 7.62 8.98
C LEU A 84 -7.66 7.77 10.51
N ARG A 85 -8.46 8.68 11.07
CA ARG A 85 -8.68 8.82 12.51
C ARG A 85 -10.11 8.42 12.87
N ASP A 86 -10.29 7.84 14.05
CA ASP A 86 -11.62 7.58 14.62
C ASP A 86 -12.20 8.83 15.32
N GLU A 87 -13.34 8.67 15.99
CA GLU A 87 -14.04 9.75 16.69
C GLU A 87 -13.24 10.31 17.88
N ASP A 88 -12.33 9.53 18.45
CA ASP A 88 -11.44 9.93 19.55
C ASP A 88 -10.15 10.60 19.03
N GLY A 89 -9.93 10.59 17.72
CA GLY A 89 -8.76 11.15 17.06
C GLY A 89 -7.59 10.18 16.92
N ASP A 90 -7.76 8.91 17.33
CA ASP A 90 -6.75 7.88 17.26
C ASP A 90 -6.64 7.31 15.84
N TRP A 91 -5.45 6.86 15.46
CA TRP A 91 -5.22 6.26 14.14
C TRP A 91 -5.93 4.91 14.01
N THR A 92 -6.80 4.82 13.01
CA THR A 92 -7.56 3.61 12.73
C THR A 92 -6.68 2.45 12.27
N VAL A 93 -7.21 1.26 12.48
CA VAL A 93 -6.66 -0.01 12.01
C VAL A 93 -7.78 -0.71 11.24
N ARG A 94 -7.52 -1.09 10.00
CA ARG A 94 -8.48 -1.89 9.21
C ARG A 94 -8.50 -3.33 9.69
N ASP A 95 -9.63 -4.00 9.57
CA ASP A 95 -9.83 -5.41 9.93
C ASP A 95 -10.11 -6.32 8.73
N ASP A 96 -10.14 -5.74 7.53
CA ASP A 96 -10.38 -6.37 6.21
C ASP A 96 -9.15 -6.31 5.28
N VAL A 97 -8.12 -5.56 5.67
CA VAL A 97 -6.86 -5.43 4.92
C VAL A 97 -5.67 -5.69 5.85
N TRP A 98 -4.73 -6.52 5.42
CA TRP A 98 -3.48 -6.82 6.11
C TRP A 98 -2.29 -6.40 5.27
N CYS A 99 -1.20 -6.01 5.92
CA CYS A 99 0.08 -5.79 5.27
C CYS A 99 1.14 -6.70 5.87
N TRP A 100 1.95 -7.28 4.98
CA TRP A 100 3.15 -8.02 5.30
C TRP A 100 4.34 -7.34 4.62
N TYR A 101 5.31 -6.88 5.41
CA TYR A 101 6.48 -6.17 4.94
C TYR A 101 7.71 -6.57 5.74
N ARG A 102 8.77 -7.01 5.06
CA ARG A 102 10.09 -7.19 5.65
C ARG A 102 11.03 -6.07 5.19
N PRO A 103 11.24 -5.03 6.02
CA PRO A 103 12.20 -3.98 5.68
C PRO A 103 13.62 -4.53 5.51
N GLY A 104 14.46 -3.79 4.77
CA GLY A 104 15.87 -4.18 4.61
C GLY A 104 16.65 -4.23 5.93
N LYS A 105 16.20 -3.47 6.94
CA LYS A 105 16.73 -3.44 8.31
C LYS A 105 15.58 -3.37 9.30
N GLY A 106 15.69 -4.08 10.41
CA GLY A 106 14.66 -4.11 11.46
C GLY A 106 13.77 -5.35 11.38
N PRO A 107 12.74 -5.44 12.25
CA PRO A 107 11.89 -6.61 12.36
C PRO A 107 10.90 -6.72 11.19
N LEU A 108 10.40 -7.94 10.97
CA LEU A 108 9.23 -8.18 10.11
C LEU A 108 8.03 -7.40 10.65
N LYS A 109 7.28 -6.76 9.75
CA LYS A 109 6.02 -6.08 10.05
C LYS A 109 4.89 -6.83 9.39
N ALA A 110 4.01 -7.40 10.18
CA ALA A 110 2.86 -8.16 9.69
C ALA A 110 1.66 -7.89 10.59
N GLY A 111 0.58 -7.35 10.03
CA GLY A 111 -0.62 -7.04 10.80
C GLY A 111 -1.71 -6.38 9.97
N PRO A 112 -2.85 -6.05 10.59
CA PRO A 112 -3.91 -5.33 9.93
C PRO A 112 -3.45 -3.91 9.52
N LEU A 113 -3.95 -3.41 8.39
CA LEU A 113 -3.48 -2.18 7.76
C LEU A 113 -3.70 -0.99 8.70
N SER A 114 -2.63 -0.25 8.92
CA SER A 114 -2.57 1.01 9.66
C SER A 114 -1.33 1.78 9.21
N ILE A 115 -1.11 2.97 9.77
CA ILE A 115 0.22 3.60 9.69
C ILE A 115 1.30 2.69 10.30
N GLY A 116 2.55 2.85 9.88
CA GLY A 116 3.69 2.10 10.45
C GLY A 116 4.23 0.96 9.59
N PHE A 117 3.65 0.66 8.43
CA PHE A 117 4.24 -0.25 7.43
C PHE A 117 5.33 0.43 6.57
N ALA A 118 6.01 1.42 7.15
CA ALA A 118 7.17 2.14 6.59
C ALA A 118 8.51 1.43 6.83
N VAL A 119 9.62 1.98 6.30
CA VAL A 119 10.98 1.46 6.55
C VAL A 119 11.45 1.60 8.01
N TYR A 120 10.90 2.58 8.74
CA TYR A 120 11.27 2.91 10.12
C TYR A 120 10.40 2.18 11.14
N GLU A 121 10.94 1.84 12.31
CA GLU A 121 10.13 1.26 13.40
C GLU A 121 9.07 2.21 13.95
N GLY A 122 8.05 1.64 14.59
CA GLY A 122 6.94 2.40 15.17
C GLY A 122 5.91 2.88 14.14
N ARG A 123 5.02 3.76 14.60
CA ARG A 123 3.89 4.32 13.84
C ARG A 123 4.10 5.79 13.47
N HIS A 124 5.34 6.21 13.29
CA HIS A 124 5.70 7.59 12.96
C HIS A 124 5.82 7.84 11.45
N HIS A 125 5.73 6.79 10.65
CA HIS A 125 5.83 6.88 9.20
C HIS A 125 4.88 5.91 8.49
N PHE A 126 4.58 6.21 7.24
CA PHE A 126 3.83 5.32 6.34
C PHE A 126 4.37 5.43 4.91
N GLY A 127 3.91 4.54 4.03
CA GLY A 127 4.17 4.61 2.60
C GLY A 127 2.89 4.51 1.77
N PRO A 128 3.03 4.28 0.45
CA PRO A 128 1.90 4.18 -0.45
C PRO A 128 0.92 3.06 -0.07
N GLU A 129 1.35 2.06 0.71
CA GLU A 129 0.50 0.96 1.15
C GLU A 129 -0.75 1.42 1.91
N LEU A 130 -0.68 2.54 2.62
CA LEU A 130 -1.81 3.06 3.38
C LEU A 130 -2.94 3.50 2.42
N GLY A 131 -2.61 4.27 1.39
CA GLY A 131 -3.57 4.71 0.38
C GLY A 131 -4.04 3.56 -0.51
N ILE A 132 -3.12 2.72 -0.96
CA ILE A 132 -3.43 1.53 -1.79
C ILE A 132 -4.40 0.62 -1.04
N GLY A 133 -4.07 0.25 0.19
CA GLY A 133 -4.86 -0.70 0.97
C GLY A 133 -6.24 -0.16 1.32
N ARG A 134 -6.38 1.15 1.57
CA ARG A 134 -7.69 1.76 1.82
C ARG A 134 -8.59 1.67 0.59
N VAL A 135 -8.11 2.10 -0.58
CA VAL A 135 -8.90 2.01 -1.81
C VAL A 135 -9.30 0.57 -2.12
N LEU A 136 -8.36 -0.38 -1.99
CA LEU A 136 -8.64 -1.78 -2.26
C LEU A 136 -9.62 -2.38 -1.25
N GLY A 137 -9.48 -2.10 0.05
CA GLY A 137 -10.41 -2.59 1.08
C GLY A 137 -11.82 -2.01 0.94
N ASP A 138 -11.95 -0.76 0.48
CA ASP A 138 -13.26 -0.14 0.27
C ASP A 138 -14.02 -0.71 -0.95
N ASP A 139 -13.29 -1.26 -1.93
CA ASP A 139 -13.87 -1.66 -3.22
C ASP A 139 -13.87 -3.19 -3.46
N ILE A 140 -13.16 -3.99 -2.64
CA ILE A 140 -13.07 -5.46 -2.77
C ILE A 140 -13.84 -6.12 -1.61
N ASP A 141 -14.89 -6.87 -1.96
CA ASP A 141 -15.69 -7.66 -1.00
C ASP A 141 -15.01 -9.02 -0.70
N ALA A 142 -13.76 -8.97 -0.25
CA ALA A 142 -12.96 -10.10 0.20
C ALA A 142 -11.76 -9.60 1.04
N PRO A 143 -11.23 -10.40 1.98
CA PRO A 143 -10.01 -10.05 2.70
C PRO A 143 -8.85 -9.70 1.75
N VAL A 144 -8.10 -8.64 2.05
CA VAL A 144 -6.98 -8.17 1.22
C VAL A 144 -5.65 -8.33 1.95
N LEU A 145 -4.66 -8.92 1.29
CA LEU A 145 -3.27 -8.96 1.75
C LEU A 145 -2.37 -8.14 0.83
N LEU A 146 -1.72 -7.13 1.38
CA LEU A 146 -0.62 -6.41 0.74
C LEU A 146 0.71 -7.07 1.12
N VAL A 147 1.41 -7.66 0.14
CA VAL A 147 2.77 -8.15 0.35
C VAL A 147 3.76 -7.15 -0.22
N LYS A 148 4.49 -6.49 0.66
CA LYS A 148 5.40 -5.39 0.31
C LYS A 148 6.84 -5.89 0.23
N THR A 149 7.46 -5.69 -0.92
CA THR A 149 8.83 -6.13 -1.25
C THR A 149 9.61 -4.93 -1.78
N ALA A 150 10.06 -4.08 -0.86
CA ALA A 150 10.68 -2.81 -1.19
C ALA A 150 11.98 -2.60 -0.42
N TRP A 151 13.00 -2.08 -1.13
CA TRP A 151 14.34 -1.84 -0.56
C TRP A 151 15.00 -0.60 -1.14
N GLY A 152 15.59 0.23 -0.29
CA GLY A 152 16.25 1.46 -0.70
C GLY A 152 17.48 1.26 -1.60
N GLY A 153 17.68 2.18 -2.53
CA GLY A 153 18.86 2.25 -3.38
C GLY A 153 18.96 1.14 -4.42
N LYS A 154 17.84 0.73 -5.01
CA LYS A 154 17.75 -0.40 -5.93
C LYS A 154 17.34 0.02 -7.33
N SER A 155 18.09 -0.43 -8.32
CA SER A 155 17.81 -0.17 -9.73
C SER A 155 17.09 -1.32 -10.40
N LEU A 156 16.32 -1.01 -11.44
CA LEU A 156 15.75 -2.00 -12.34
C LEU A 156 16.83 -2.61 -13.25
N GLN A 157 17.78 -1.80 -13.72
CA GLN A 157 18.90 -2.24 -14.55
C GLN A 157 19.71 -3.39 -13.94
N VAL A 158 19.90 -3.40 -12.61
CA VAL A 158 20.80 -4.35 -11.91
C VAL A 158 20.07 -5.15 -10.84
N ASP A 159 19.52 -4.50 -9.81
CA ASP A 159 19.02 -5.21 -8.63
C ASP A 159 17.75 -6.01 -8.91
N PHE A 160 16.84 -5.44 -9.70
CA PHE A 160 15.59 -6.07 -10.13
C PHE A 160 15.65 -6.59 -11.58
N ARG A 161 16.86 -6.74 -12.14
CA ARG A 161 17.04 -7.18 -13.52
C ARG A 161 16.26 -8.49 -13.79
N PRO A 162 15.27 -8.48 -14.70
CA PRO A 162 14.47 -9.66 -15.02
C PRO A 162 15.29 -10.77 -15.69
N PRO A 163 14.96 -12.06 -15.47
CA PRO A 163 15.70 -13.19 -16.02
C PRO A 163 15.62 -13.36 -17.55
N SER A 164 14.65 -12.77 -18.25
CA SER A 164 14.54 -12.85 -19.71
C SER A 164 15.50 -11.92 -20.46
N LEU A 165 16.11 -10.95 -19.76
CA LEU A 165 17.15 -10.10 -20.32
C LEU A 165 18.52 -10.78 -20.23
N ASP A 166 19.40 -10.48 -21.18
CA ASP A 166 20.78 -10.96 -21.15
C ASP A 166 21.51 -10.56 -19.86
N GLY A 167 22.35 -11.45 -19.33
CA GLY A 167 23.17 -11.22 -18.14
C GLY A 167 22.62 -11.87 -16.87
N GLU A 168 23.11 -11.43 -15.72
CA GLU A 168 22.71 -12.01 -14.43
C GLU A 168 21.36 -11.47 -13.98
N THR A 169 20.43 -12.37 -13.62
CA THR A 169 19.18 -11.96 -12.97
C THR A 169 19.48 -11.25 -11.67
N GLY A 170 18.79 -10.14 -11.43
CA GLY A 170 18.96 -9.30 -10.26
C GLY A 170 18.65 -10.06 -8.95
N PRO A 171 19.47 -9.89 -7.89
CA PRO A 171 19.23 -10.57 -6.62
C PRO A 171 17.92 -10.13 -5.96
N PHE A 172 17.47 -8.89 -6.18
CA PHE A 172 16.23 -8.38 -5.61
C PHE A 172 14.99 -8.76 -6.41
N TYR A 173 15.13 -9.08 -7.70
CA TYR A 173 14.06 -9.78 -8.46
C TYR A 173 13.74 -11.13 -7.81
N ARG A 174 14.76 -11.97 -7.58
CA ARG A 174 14.57 -13.28 -6.92
C ARG A 174 14.05 -13.13 -5.51
N ARG A 175 14.56 -12.14 -4.76
CA ARG A 175 14.11 -11.85 -3.39
C ARG A 175 12.65 -11.41 -3.35
N MET A 176 12.20 -10.56 -4.27
CA MET A 176 10.80 -10.13 -4.38
C MET A 176 9.86 -11.34 -4.48
N LEU A 177 10.11 -12.26 -5.41
CA LEU A 177 9.25 -13.44 -5.58
C LEU A 177 9.29 -14.38 -4.37
N LYS A 178 10.47 -14.54 -3.76
CA LYS A 178 10.63 -15.34 -2.54
C LYS A 178 9.86 -14.73 -1.36
N GLU A 179 9.98 -13.43 -1.13
CA GLU A 179 9.28 -12.75 -0.04
C GLU A 179 7.77 -12.65 -0.29
N TYR A 180 7.34 -12.57 -1.54
CA TYR A 180 5.92 -12.73 -1.91
C TYR A 180 5.36 -14.07 -1.42
N GLN A 181 6.01 -15.18 -1.81
CA GLN A 181 5.57 -16.53 -1.43
C GLN A 181 5.60 -16.74 0.09
N GLU A 182 6.65 -16.25 0.75
CA GLU A 182 6.75 -16.29 2.22
C GLU A 182 5.64 -15.49 2.89
N GLY A 183 5.39 -14.27 2.42
CA GLY A 183 4.38 -13.38 2.98
C GLY A 183 2.98 -13.97 2.89
N VAL A 184 2.62 -14.55 1.75
CA VAL A 184 1.34 -15.25 1.57
C VAL A 184 1.21 -16.44 2.52
N ALA A 185 2.22 -17.31 2.57
CA ALA A 185 2.19 -18.49 3.43
C ALA A 185 2.16 -18.13 4.92
N ASP A 186 2.82 -17.04 5.29
CA ASP A 186 2.90 -16.56 6.66
C ASP A 186 1.64 -15.83 7.11
N ALA A 187 1.03 -15.02 6.24
CA ALA A 187 -0.25 -14.37 6.50
C ALA A 187 -1.36 -15.37 6.82
N ARG A 188 -1.47 -16.47 6.04
CA ARG A 188 -2.43 -17.56 6.30
C ARG A 188 -2.27 -18.20 7.69
N ARG A 189 -1.06 -18.18 8.27
CA ARG A 189 -0.80 -18.70 9.62
C ARG A 189 -1.01 -17.65 10.71
N ARG A 190 -0.78 -16.37 10.42
CA ARG A 190 -0.82 -15.29 11.41
C ARG A 190 -2.20 -14.71 11.61
N PHE A 191 -3.02 -14.67 10.56
CA PHE A 191 -4.29 -13.97 10.55
C PHE A 191 -5.42 -15.00 10.49
N PRO A 192 -6.13 -15.25 11.60
CA PRO A 192 -7.25 -16.20 11.64
C PRO A 192 -8.31 -15.93 10.57
N GLN A 193 -8.50 -14.67 10.19
CA GLN A 193 -9.44 -14.24 9.13
C GLN A 193 -9.06 -14.77 7.74
N LEU A 194 -7.81 -15.18 7.53
CA LEU A 194 -7.33 -15.77 6.28
C LEU A 194 -7.19 -17.29 6.36
N GLU A 195 -7.48 -17.88 7.53
CA GLU A 195 -7.40 -19.33 7.72
C GLU A 195 -8.47 -20.04 6.87
N GLY A 196 -8.09 -21.12 6.19
CA GLY A 196 -9.00 -21.85 5.30
C GLY A 196 -9.32 -21.17 3.97
N LEU A 197 -8.95 -19.90 3.77
CA LEU A 197 -9.09 -19.20 2.49
C LEU A 197 -7.91 -19.51 1.55
N GLU A 198 -8.18 -19.56 0.25
CA GLU A 198 -7.13 -19.69 -0.76
C GLU A 198 -6.64 -18.31 -1.26
N PRO A 199 -5.31 -18.12 -1.39
CA PRO A 199 -4.76 -16.87 -1.88
C PRO A 199 -5.00 -16.71 -3.39
N GLU A 200 -5.46 -15.54 -3.80
CA GLU A 200 -5.59 -15.16 -5.20
C GLU A 200 -4.74 -13.92 -5.48
N LEU A 201 -3.70 -14.06 -6.32
CA LEU A 201 -2.91 -12.91 -6.77
C LEU A 201 -3.77 -12.03 -7.67
N ALA A 202 -4.10 -10.83 -7.20
CA ALA A 202 -5.03 -9.91 -7.85
C ALA A 202 -4.35 -8.74 -8.57
N GLY A 203 -3.10 -8.41 -8.21
CA GLY A 203 -2.39 -7.33 -8.89
C GLY A 203 -0.96 -7.11 -8.43
N PHE A 204 -0.22 -6.40 -9.26
CA PHE A 204 1.16 -6.00 -9.03
C PHE A 204 1.32 -4.49 -9.13
N PHE A 205 1.94 -3.89 -8.11
CA PHE A 205 2.33 -2.49 -8.09
C PHE A 205 3.84 -2.37 -8.21
N TRP A 206 4.29 -1.56 -9.16
CA TRP A 206 5.69 -1.20 -9.32
C TRP A 206 5.90 0.29 -9.05
N PHE A 207 6.66 0.62 -8.01
CA PHE A 207 7.03 2.00 -7.70
C PHE A 207 8.54 2.14 -7.46
N GLN A 208 9.24 2.40 -8.56
CA GLN A 208 10.70 2.51 -8.61
C GLN A 208 11.11 3.47 -9.72
N GLY A 209 12.33 4.00 -9.65
CA GLY A 209 12.95 4.67 -10.80
C GLY A 209 14.10 5.62 -10.47
N TRP A 210 14.21 6.12 -9.23
CA TRP A 210 15.24 7.12 -8.88
C TRP A 210 16.67 6.66 -9.20
N ASN A 211 16.98 5.39 -8.92
CA ASN A 211 18.33 4.86 -9.11
C ASN A 211 18.68 4.61 -10.59
N ASP A 212 17.70 4.35 -11.45
CA ASP A 212 17.91 4.24 -12.90
C ASP A 212 17.95 5.62 -13.57
N MET A 213 17.21 6.59 -13.02
CA MET A 213 17.20 7.98 -13.51
C MET A 213 18.57 8.65 -13.42
N VAL A 214 19.35 8.37 -12.37
CA VAL A 214 20.66 9.02 -12.16
C VAL A 214 21.77 8.48 -13.05
N ASP A 215 21.50 7.40 -13.79
CA ASP A 215 22.43 6.80 -14.74
C ASP A 215 21.84 6.83 -16.16
N ARG A 216 22.64 7.29 -17.12
CA ARG A 216 22.16 7.48 -18.49
C ARG A 216 21.85 6.15 -19.18
N GLU A 217 22.67 5.13 -18.98
CA GLU A 217 22.48 3.83 -19.61
C GLU A 217 21.22 3.15 -19.05
N ALA A 218 21.06 3.16 -17.73
CA ALA A 218 19.88 2.66 -17.07
C ALA A 218 18.61 3.42 -17.48
N THR A 219 18.67 4.75 -17.62
CA THR A 219 17.55 5.55 -18.13
C THR A 219 17.13 5.15 -19.55
N GLU A 220 18.09 4.93 -20.44
CA GLU A 220 17.79 4.54 -21.82
C GLU A 220 17.21 3.13 -21.92
N ALA A 221 17.71 2.19 -21.11
CA ALA A 221 17.26 0.80 -21.06
C ALA A 221 15.97 0.59 -20.24
N TYR A 222 15.53 1.60 -19.49
CA TYR A 222 14.39 1.48 -18.59
C TYR A 222 13.10 0.96 -19.25
N PRO A 223 12.70 1.39 -20.46
CA PRO A 223 11.50 0.87 -21.11
C PRO A 223 11.56 -0.65 -21.34
N ASP A 224 12.67 -1.14 -21.89
CA ASP A 224 12.87 -2.56 -22.21
C ASP A 224 12.92 -3.39 -20.92
N ASN A 225 13.61 -2.88 -19.90
CA ASN A 225 13.69 -3.57 -18.62
C ASN A 225 12.33 -3.65 -17.90
N LEU A 226 11.51 -2.60 -18.00
CA LEU A 226 10.20 -2.57 -17.35
C LEU A 226 9.22 -3.52 -18.04
N GLU A 227 9.24 -3.58 -19.37
CA GLU A 227 8.47 -4.55 -20.16
C GLU A 227 8.85 -5.99 -19.79
N ALA A 228 10.15 -6.29 -19.75
CA ALA A 228 10.65 -7.60 -19.33
C ALA A 228 10.30 -7.95 -17.88
N LEU A 229 10.35 -6.97 -16.96
CA LEU A 229 9.96 -7.18 -15.56
C LEU A 229 8.49 -7.60 -15.47
N ALA A 230 7.62 -6.90 -16.18
CA ALA A 230 6.19 -7.18 -16.17
C ALA A 230 5.88 -8.59 -16.72
N ALA A 231 6.50 -8.95 -17.85
CA ALA A 231 6.36 -10.28 -18.45
C ALA A 231 6.87 -11.38 -17.50
N ASP A 232 8.08 -11.23 -16.96
CA ASP A 232 8.70 -12.26 -16.14
C ASP A 232 7.99 -12.44 -14.79
N VAL A 233 7.42 -11.36 -14.21
CA VAL A 233 6.58 -11.45 -13.00
C VAL A 233 5.29 -12.23 -13.28
N ARG A 234 4.62 -11.95 -14.41
CA ARG A 234 3.42 -12.69 -14.83
C ARG A 234 3.72 -14.17 -15.00
N ASP A 235 4.80 -14.50 -15.70
CA ASP A 235 5.23 -15.88 -15.93
C ASP A 235 5.60 -16.59 -14.63
N ALA A 236 6.43 -15.96 -13.78
CA ALA A 236 6.92 -16.56 -12.55
C ALA A 236 5.82 -16.81 -11.51
N LEU A 237 4.75 -16.01 -11.54
CA LEU A 237 3.59 -16.14 -10.65
C LEU A 237 2.41 -16.86 -11.32
N GLY A 238 2.56 -17.32 -12.56
CA GLY A 238 1.54 -18.07 -13.29
C GLY A 238 0.26 -17.29 -13.57
N SER A 239 0.37 -15.96 -13.75
CA SER A 239 -0.77 -15.05 -13.94
C SER A 239 -0.55 -14.17 -15.18
N PRO A 240 -0.84 -14.68 -16.39
CA PRO A 240 -0.55 -13.98 -17.65
C PRO A 240 -1.33 -12.66 -17.81
N ASP A 241 -2.51 -12.57 -17.21
CA ASP A 241 -3.37 -11.38 -17.25
C ASP A 241 -3.30 -10.55 -15.96
N LEU A 242 -2.24 -10.72 -15.15
CA LEU A 242 -2.09 -9.98 -13.89
C LEU A 242 -2.19 -8.47 -14.14
N PRO A 243 -3.10 -7.74 -13.46
CA PRO A 243 -3.13 -6.29 -13.48
C PRO A 243 -1.83 -5.69 -12.94
N ILE A 244 -1.22 -4.79 -13.72
CA ILE A 244 0.04 -4.12 -13.36
C ILE A 244 -0.16 -2.61 -13.30
N VAL A 245 0.14 -2.00 -12.15
CA VAL A 245 0.14 -0.55 -11.98
C VAL A 245 1.57 -0.06 -11.76
N VAL A 246 2.01 0.87 -12.61
CA VAL A 246 3.33 1.52 -12.51
C VAL A 246 3.15 2.96 -12.02
N GLY A 247 3.75 3.27 -10.88
CA GLY A 247 3.79 4.63 -10.34
C GLY A 247 4.94 5.45 -10.94
N GLU A 248 4.63 6.62 -11.48
CA GLU A 248 5.63 7.57 -11.96
C GLU A 248 6.60 7.95 -10.82
N THR A 249 7.89 8.06 -11.09
CA THR A 249 8.86 8.73 -10.19
C THR A 249 8.66 10.24 -10.28
N GLY A 250 7.47 10.74 -9.90
CA GLY A 250 7.06 12.13 -10.10
C GLY A 250 7.84 13.13 -9.23
N ASN A 251 8.42 12.67 -8.12
CA ASN A 251 9.30 13.49 -7.29
C ASN A 251 10.63 13.84 -7.99
N ALA A 252 10.99 13.12 -9.04
CA ALA A 252 12.16 13.45 -9.84
C ALA A 252 11.94 14.68 -10.73
N GLY A 253 12.89 15.61 -10.71
CA GLY A 253 12.99 16.69 -11.70
C GLY A 253 13.59 16.24 -13.04
N HIS A 254 13.26 15.04 -13.53
CA HIS A 254 13.90 14.44 -14.71
C HIS A 254 12.86 13.98 -15.74
N GLU A 255 12.49 14.89 -16.64
CA GLU A 255 11.42 14.67 -17.63
C GLU A 255 11.74 13.50 -18.58
N THR A 256 12.98 13.38 -19.06
CA THR A 256 13.38 12.29 -19.95
C THR A 256 13.12 10.92 -19.32
N PHE A 257 13.44 10.76 -18.03
CA PHE A 257 13.21 9.50 -17.34
C PHE A 257 11.73 9.21 -17.14
N ARG A 258 10.92 10.22 -16.76
CA ARG A 258 9.46 10.05 -16.63
C ARG A 258 8.82 9.63 -17.96
N ARG A 259 9.28 10.19 -19.08
CA ARG A 259 8.86 9.75 -20.42
C ARG A 259 9.24 8.32 -20.74
N LYS A 260 10.47 7.90 -20.40
CA LYS A 260 10.92 6.50 -20.56
C LYS A 260 10.13 5.52 -19.68
N GLN A 261 9.77 5.94 -18.46
CA GLN A 261 8.95 5.15 -17.56
C GLN A 261 7.53 4.96 -18.10
N ALA A 262 6.93 6.03 -18.63
CA ALA A 262 5.63 5.99 -19.31
C ALA A 262 5.69 5.11 -20.58
N GLU A 263 6.74 5.26 -21.39
CA GLU A 263 6.99 4.44 -22.57
C GLU A 263 7.06 2.95 -22.23
N GLY A 264 7.89 2.56 -21.24
CA GLY A 264 7.98 1.16 -20.80
C GLY A 264 6.63 0.62 -20.33
N THR A 265 5.87 1.42 -19.58
CA THR A 265 4.54 1.01 -19.12
C THR A 265 3.57 0.79 -20.28
N SER A 266 3.63 1.65 -21.31
CA SER A 266 2.76 1.53 -22.50
C SER A 266 3.02 0.27 -23.34
N ARG A 267 4.18 -0.37 -23.17
CA ARG A 267 4.54 -1.63 -23.83
C ARG A 267 4.07 -2.86 -23.05
N ILE A 268 3.73 -2.72 -21.77
CA ILE A 268 3.18 -3.82 -20.97
C ILE A 268 1.78 -4.18 -21.49
N PRO A 269 1.53 -5.43 -21.93
CA PRO A 269 0.20 -5.85 -22.38
C PRO A 269 -0.87 -5.61 -21.30
N PRO A 270 -2.08 -5.14 -21.65
CA PRO A 270 -3.15 -4.92 -20.69
C PRO A 270 -3.56 -6.24 -20.00
N PRO A 271 -4.08 -6.18 -18.76
CA PRO A 271 -4.39 -4.98 -17.98
C PRO A 271 -3.13 -4.33 -17.36
N SER A 272 -2.88 -3.08 -17.73
CA SER A 272 -1.75 -2.29 -17.24
C SER A 272 -2.10 -0.80 -17.18
N ALA A 273 -1.54 -0.07 -16.22
CA ALA A 273 -1.76 1.36 -16.07
C ALA A 273 -0.48 2.09 -15.62
N PHE A 274 -0.27 3.28 -16.18
CA PHE A 274 0.73 4.24 -15.72
C PHE A 274 0.04 5.33 -14.90
N VAL A 275 0.52 5.59 -13.70
CA VAL A 275 -0.03 6.62 -12.81
C VAL A 275 0.96 7.76 -12.72
N GLU A 276 0.62 8.89 -13.33
CA GLU A 276 1.36 10.14 -13.17
C GLU A 276 1.22 10.66 -11.74
N THR A 277 2.34 10.97 -11.10
CA THR A 277 2.38 11.38 -9.69
C THR A 277 3.03 12.73 -9.49
N ARG A 278 3.59 13.35 -10.55
CA ARG A 278 4.28 14.64 -10.48
C ARG A 278 3.45 15.73 -9.80
N ALA A 279 2.13 15.76 -10.04
CA ALA A 279 1.21 16.73 -9.46
C ALA A 279 1.11 16.65 -7.92
N PHE A 280 1.50 15.51 -7.33
CA PHE A 280 1.49 15.29 -5.88
C PHE A 280 2.76 15.79 -5.19
N LEU A 281 3.79 16.22 -5.94
CA LEU A 281 5.02 16.73 -5.34
C LEU A 281 4.75 18.04 -4.59
N ARG A 282 4.99 18.03 -3.28
CA ARG A 282 4.97 19.23 -2.45
C ARG A 282 6.36 19.84 -2.34
N LYS A 283 6.39 21.13 -2.03
CA LYS A 283 7.64 21.89 -1.96
C LYS A 283 8.45 21.50 -0.72
N PRO A 284 9.78 21.60 -0.78
CA PRO A 284 10.64 21.34 0.37
C PRO A 284 10.22 22.12 1.62
N GLU A 285 9.94 23.41 1.50
CA GLU A 285 9.60 24.31 2.61
C GLU A 285 8.29 23.95 3.33
N ASP A 286 7.40 23.25 2.63
CA ASP A 286 6.10 22.79 3.12
C ASP A 286 6.14 21.33 3.60
N SER A 287 7.34 20.74 3.72
CA SER A 287 7.51 19.31 3.99
C SER A 287 8.45 19.04 5.18
N PRO A 288 8.37 17.85 5.82
CA PRO A 288 9.16 17.56 7.01
C PRO A 288 10.66 17.53 6.73
N ASN A 289 11.06 16.91 5.61
CA ASN A 289 12.46 16.62 5.29
C ASN A 289 12.93 17.37 4.04
N GLN A 290 13.25 18.66 4.17
CA GLN A 290 13.54 19.55 3.04
C GLN A 290 14.69 19.09 2.11
N GLY A 291 15.65 18.31 2.63
CA GLY A 291 16.77 17.75 1.84
C GLY A 291 16.48 16.42 1.13
N HIS A 292 15.33 15.80 1.38
CA HIS A 292 15.02 14.43 0.95
C HIS A 292 14.08 14.38 -0.26
N GLY A 293 14.38 15.15 -1.31
CA GLY A 293 13.55 15.18 -2.54
C GLY A 293 13.41 13.82 -3.23
N HIS A 294 14.37 12.93 -3.02
CA HIS A 294 14.34 11.54 -3.48
C HIS A 294 13.28 10.67 -2.79
N HIS A 295 12.68 11.15 -1.70
CA HIS A 295 11.59 10.52 -0.94
C HIS A 295 10.43 11.48 -0.71
N TRP A 296 10.07 12.28 -1.72
CA TRP A 296 8.95 13.23 -1.63
C TRP A 296 9.04 14.18 -0.43
N PHE A 297 10.25 14.49 0.04
CA PHE A 297 10.53 15.27 1.24
C PHE A 297 9.87 14.72 2.53
N GLY A 298 9.47 13.45 2.54
CA GLY A 298 8.68 12.84 3.61
C GLY A 298 7.28 13.44 3.77
N ASN A 299 6.77 14.13 2.75
CA ASN A 299 5.48 14.82 2.81
C ASN A 299 4.31 13.82 2.83
N ALA A 300 3.44 13.94 3.82
CA ALA A 300 2.33 13.02 4.03
C ALA A 300 1.28 13.09 2.93
N GLU A 301 0.90 14.29 2.50
CA GLU A 301 -0.06 14.48 1.42
C GLU A 301 0.44 13.85 0.11
N SER A 302 1.70 14.08 -0.25
CA SER A 302 2.32 13.48 -1.44
C SER A 302 2.17 11.95 -1.44
N TYR A 303 2.55 11.28 -0.36
CA TYR A 303 2.47 9.83 -0.26
C TYR A 303 1.04 9.30 -0.21
N ALA A 304 0.15 9.99 0.49
CA ALA A 304 -1.26 9.60 0.59
C ALA A 304 -1.95 9.67 -0.79
N LEU A 305 -1.75 10.77 -1.53
CA LEU A 305 -2.28 10.95 -2.89
C LEU A 305 -1.66 9.95 -3.88
N VAL A 306 -0.36 9.67 -3.79
CA VAL A 306 0.29 8.63 -4.59
C VAL A 306 -0.35 7.27 -4.32
N GLY A 307 -0.46 6.87 -3.05
CA GLY A 307 -1.03 5.57 -2.69
C GLY A 307 -2.47 5.40 -3.15
N GLU A 308 -3.31 6.42 -2.93
CA GLU A 308 -4.69 6.43 -3.39
C GLU A 308 -4.79 6.37 -4.91
N ALA A 309 -4.01 7.16 -5.66
CA ALA A 309 -4.03 7.15 -7.12
C ALA A 309 -3.62 5.79 -7.70
N LEU A 310 -2.62 5.14 -7.09
CA LEU A 310 -2.22 3.78 -7.44
C LEU A 310 -3.35 2.78 -7.16
N GLY A 311 -3.96 2.85 -5.97
CA GLY A 311 -5.08 1.99 -5.60
C GLY A 311 -6.29 2.14 -6.52
N VAL A 312 -6.63 3.39 -6.89
CA VAL A 312 -7.71 3.70 -7.85
C VAL A 312 -7.43 3.09 -9.21
N ALA A 313 -6.20 3.25 -9.73
CA ALA A 313 -5.83 2.64 -11.01
C ALA A 313 -5.95 1.12 -10.98
N MET A 314 -5.52 0.47 -9.89
CA MET A 314 -5.65 -0.99 -9.75
C MET A 314 -7.10 -1.43 -9.73
N ARG A 315 -7.95 -0.76 -8.93
CA ARG A 315 -9.38 -1.03 -8.91
C ARG A 315 -10.00 -0.89 -10.30
N ASP A 316 -9.66 0.16 -11.03
CA ASP A 316 -10.22 0.41 -12.36
C ASP A 316 -9.78 -0.69 -13.35
N LEU A 317 -8.55 -1.20 -13.24
CA LEU A 317 -8.12 -2.38 -14.00
C LEU A 317 -8.92 -3.64 -13.62
N LEU A 318 -9.18 -3.86 -12.32
CA LEU A 318 -9.93 -5.02 -11.82
C LEU A 318 -11.40 -5.02 -12.25
N ARG A 319 -12.01 -3.83 -12.42
CA ARG A 319 -13.38 -3.68 -12.91
C ARG A 319 -13.51 -3.86 -14.43
N GLY A 320 -12.37 -3.87 -15.15
CA GLY A 320 -12.32 -3.64 -16.58
C GLY A 320 -12.57 -2.16 -16.87
N SER A 321 -11.72 -1.52 -17.70
CA SER A 321 -11.96 -0.14 -18.13
C SER A 321 -13.41 -0.02 -18.62
N PRO A 322 -14.22 0.96 -18.16
CA PRO A 322 -15.49 1.21 -18.80
C PRO A 322 -15.22 1.47 -20.28
N ASP A 323 -15.82 0.68 -21.15
CA ASP A 323 -15.66 0.81 -22.59
C ASP A 323 -15.76 2.29 -22.98
N ARG A 324 -14.67 2.84 -23.53
CA ARG A 324 -14.69 4.17 -24.15
C ARG A 324 -15.64 4.25 -25.35
N GLU A 325 -16.30 3.16 -25.74
CA GLU A 325 -17.39 3.15 -26.73
C GLU A 325 -18.70 3.80 -26.19
N GLY A 326 -18.85 3.96 -24.87
CA GLY A 326 -20.07 4.54 -24.28
C GLY A 326 -20.15 6.08 -24.26
N LEU A 327 -19.05 6.78 -24.59
CA LEU A 327 -18.98 8.25 -24.48
C LEU A 327 -19.17 8.97 -25.83
N GLU A 328 -19.07 8.30 -26.97
CA GLU A 328 -19.31 8.90 -28.30
C GLU A 328 -20.80 8.91 -28.71
N ASN A 329 -21.69 8.25 -27.96
CA ASN A 329 -23.11 8.09 -28.34
C ASN A 329 -24.12 8.77 -27.41
N ARG A 330 -23.74 9.76 -26.60
CA ARG A 330 -24.73 10.61 -25.93
C ARG A 330 -25.07 11.80 -26.82
N PRO A 331 -26.30 11.92 -27.34
CA PRO A 331 -26.73 13.17 -27.96
C PRO A 331 -26.75 14.25 -26.87
N GLU A 332 -26.21 15.42 -27.18
CA GLU A 332 -26.32 16.61 -26.34
C GLU A 332 -27.80 16.86 -26.01
N SER A 333 -28.12 16.92 -24.71
CA SER A 333 -29.41 17.35 -24.18
C SER A 333 -29.23 18.61 -23.36
#